data_AF-A0A5J4P754-F1
#
_entry.id   AF-A0A5J4P754-F1
#
_cell.length_a   1.000
_cell.length_b   1.000
_cell.length_c   1.000
_cell.angle_alpha   90.00
_cell.angle_beta   90.00
_cell.angle_gamma   90.00
#
_symmetry.space_group_name_H-M   'P 1'
#
loop_
_entity.id
_entity.type
_entity.pdbx_description
1 polymer ?
#
loop_
_entity_poly.entity_id
_entity_poly.type
_entity_poly.pdbx_seq_one_letter_code
_entity_poly.pdbx_strand_id
1 'polypeptide(L)'
;QYSPVKRYSLEHNLPLLQPEKLKEEIFIEALRRWKADLQIVVAFRMLPEVVWNMPRLGTFNLHASLLPQYRGAAPINWAAINGETETGITTFFFATRD
;
A
#
# COMPACT_ATOMS: atom_id res chain seq x y z
N GLN A 1 18.59 -3.02 -9.62
CA GLN A 1 17.49 -3.20 -10.59
C GLN A 1 16.30 -2.33 -10.16
N TYR A 2 15.53 -1.73 -11.08
CA TYR A 2 14.27 -1.06 -10.71
C TYR A 2 13.23 -2.07 -10.22
N SER A 3 12.34 -1.64 -9.31
CA SER A 3 11.19 -2.47 -8.92
C SER A 3 10.27 -2.71 -10.12
N PRO A 4 9.50 -3.81 -10.14
CA PRO A 4 8.51 -4.07 -11.19
C PRO A 4 7.53 -2.90 -11.38
N VAL A 5 7.06 -2.29 -10.29
CA VAL A 5 6.18 -1.12 -10.32
C VAL A 5 6.86 0.07 -11.01
N LYS A 6 8.12 0.38 -10.67
CA LYS A 6 8.85 1.46 -11.34
C LYS A 6 9.03 1.21 -12.83
N ARG A 7 9.36 -0.03 -13.22
CA ARG A 7 9.50 -0.40 -14.64
C ARG A 7 8.19 -0.15 -15.39
N TYR A 8 7.08 -0.67 -14.88
CA TYR A 8 5.75 -0.51 -15.48
C TYR A 8 5.36 0.96 -15.62
N SER A 9 5.59 1.78 -14.57
CA SER A 9 5.30 3.22 -14.61
C SER A 9 6.07 3.94 -15.72
N LEU A 10 7.36 3.64 -15.89
CA LEU A 10 8.19 4.27 -16.94
C LEU A 10 7.75 3.84 -18.34
N GLU A 11 7.45 2.55 -18.54
CA GLU A 11 6.97 2.02 -19.83
C GLU A 11 5.66 2.67 -20.28
N HIS A 12 4.81 3.09 -19.33
CA HIS A 12 3.50 3.70 -19.59
C HIS A 12 3.46 5.22 -19.37
N ASN A 13 4.62 5.86 -19.17
CA ASN A 13 4.73 7.30 -18.90
C ASN A 13 3.84 7.77 -17.72
N LEU A 14 3.69 6.94 -16.69
CA LEU A 14 2.96 7.28 -15.48
C LEU A 14 3.84 8.11 -14.54
N PRO A 15 3.26 9.12 -13.86
CA PRO A 15 4.00 9.89 -12.86
C PRO A 15 4.46 8.99 -11.71
N LEU A 16 5.67 9.21 -11.23
CA LEU A 16 6.31 8.39 -10.21
C LEU A 16 6.88 9.26 -9.09
N LEU A 17 6.49 8.96 -7.85
CA LEU A 17 7.10 9.52 -6.65
C LEU A 17 7.90 8.43 -5.94
N GLN A 18 9.17 8.70 -5.62
CA GLN A 18 10.06 7.76 -4.92
C GLN A 18 10.70 8.40 -3.68
N PRO A 19 9.88 8.79 -2.67
CA PRO A 19 10.39 9.43 -1.47
C PRO A 19 11.25 8.46 -0.64
N GLU A 20 12.37 8.95 -0.10
CA GLU A 20 13.10 8.22 0.93
C GLU A 20 12.27 8.16 2.22
N LYS A 21 11.64 9.28 2.62
CA LYS A 21 10.76 9.38 3.79
C LYS A 21 9.35 9.85 3.41
N LEU A 22 8.34 9.15 3.90
CA LEU A 22 6.93 9.47 3.63
C LEU A 22 6.40 10.71 4.37
N LYS A 23 7.19 11.27 5.29
CA LYS A 23 6.86 12.48 6.05
C LYS A 23 7.58 13.73 5.54
N GLU A 24 8.34 13.63 4.45
CA GLU A 24 9.00 14.79 3.85
C GLU A 24 7.98 15.70 3.18
N GLU A 25 8.04 17.00 3.47
CA GLU A 25 7.06 17.98 2.99
C GLU A 25 7.01 18.03 1.46
N ILE A 26 8.17 18.00 0.79
CA ILE A 26 8.27 17.99 -0.67
C ILE A 26 7.47 16.81 -1.27
N PHE A 27 7.54 15.63 -0.66
CA PHE A 27 6.77 14.47 -1.08
C PHE A 27 5.28 14.64 -0.80
N ILE A 28 4.92 15.09 0.40
CA ILE A 28 3.52 15.31 0.80
C ILE A 28 2.85 16.32 -0.13
N GLU A 29 3.52 17.43 -0.43
CA GLU A 29 3.04 18.44 -1.36
C GLU A 29 2.86 17.88 -2.78
N ALA A 30 3.86 17.14 -3.28
CA ALA A 30 3.80 16.54 -4.61
C ALA A 30 2.63 15.55 -4.73
N LEU A 31 2.43 14.71 -3.70
CA LEU A 31 1.32 13.77 -3.66
C LEU A 31 -0.04 14.49 -3.56
N ARG A 32 -0.14 15.54 -2.73
CA ARG A 32 -1.37 16.32 -2.55
C ARG A 32 -1.82 16.99 -3.83
N ARG A 33 -0.89 17.45 -4.67
CA ARG A 33 -1.20 18.07 -5.97
C ARG A 33 -1.94 17.15 -6.93
N TRP A 34 -1.83 15.82 -6.76
CA TRP A 34 -2.58 14.87 -7.57
C TRP A 34 -4.06 14.84 -7.26
N LYS A 35 -4.50 15.40 -6.11
CA LYS A 35 -5.92 15.48 -5.70
C LYS A 35 -6.63 14.11 -5.84
N ALA A 36 -5.97 13.06 -5.39
CA ALA A 36 -6.49 11.70 -5.53
C ALA A 36 -7.81 11.55 -4.76
N ASP A 37 -8.80 10.93 -5.41
CA ASP A 37 -10.05 10.56 -4.74
C ASP A 37 -9.85 9.36 -3.81
N LEU A 38 -8.98 8.42 -4.19
CA LEU A 38 -8.72 7.14 -3.54
C LEU A 38 -7.22 6.78 -3.65
N GLN A 39 -6.64 6.19 -2.60
CA GLN A 39 -5.31 5.57 -2.67
C GLN A 39 -5.39 4.05 -2.50
N ILE A 40 -4.61 3.34 -3.31
CA ILE A 40 -4.53 1.87 -3.32
C ILE A 40 -3.12 1.47 -2.90
N VAL A 41 -3.01 0.66 -1.85
CA VAL A 41 -1.73 0.23 -1.30
C VAL A 41 -1.58 -1.27 -1.47
N VAL A 42 -0.50 -1.70 -2.11
CA VAL A 42 -0.17 -3.12 -2.31
C VAL A 42 1.30 -3.33 -1.99
N ALA A 43 1.60 -4.22 -1.03
CA ALA A 43 2.97 -4.59 -0.64
C ALA A 43 3.91 -3.39 -0.40
N PHE A 44 3.42 -2.39 0.35
CA PHE A 44 4.16 -1.18 0.67
C PHE A 44 4.41 -1.05 2.18
N ARG A 45 5.40 -0.24 2.56
CA ARG A 45 5.68 0.05 3.97
C ARG A 45 4.51 0.80 4.62
N MET A 46 4.50 0.80 5.96
CA MET A 46 3.50 1.52 6.76
C MET A 46 3.41 2.99 6.33
N LEU A 47 2.19 3.45 6.06
CA LEU A 47 1.91 4.84 5.71
C LEU A 47 1.72 5.67 6.98
N PRO A 48 2.29 6.88 7.06
CA PRO A 48 1.90 7.83 8.10
C PRO A 48 0.49 8.38 7.82
N GLU A 49 -0.19 8.84 8.86
CA GLU A 49 -1.56 9.38 8.78
C GLU A 49 -1.73 10.50 7.76
N VAL A 50 -0.76 11.41 7.68
CA VAL A 50 -0.74 12.49 6.69
C VAL A 50 -0.82 12.00 5.23
N VAL A 51 -0.43 10.74 4.97
CA VAL A 51 -0.52 10.12 3.64
C VAL A 51 -1.81 9.35 3.47
N TRP A 52 -2.14 8.42 4.40
CA TRP A 52 -3.29 7.54 4.20
C TRP A 52 -4.64 8.23 4.41
N ASN A 53 -4.68 9.31 5.18
CA ASN A 53 -5.91 10.10 5.40
C ASN A 53 -6.08 11.24 4.37
N MET A 54 -5.22 11.30 3.35
CA MET A 54 -5.24 12.37 2.34
C MET A 54 -6.43 12.28 1.35
N PRO A 55 -6.80 11.10 0.80
CA PRO A 55 -7.86 11.01 -0.20
C PRO A 55 -9.25 11.05 0.44
N ARG A 56 -10.21 11.71 -0.22
CA ARG A 56 -11.58 11.86 0.32
C ARG A 56 -12.36 10.55 0.44
N LEU A 57 -12.06 9.54 -0.40
CA LEU A 57 -12.65 8.20 -0.31
C LEU A 57 -11.80 7.26 0.56
N GLY A 58 -10.72 7.78 1.15
CA GLY A 58 -9.80 7.04 2.00
C GLY A 58 -8.70 6.32 1.23
N THR A 59 -7.99 5.46 1.97
CA THR A 59 -6.95 4.59 1.45
C THR A 59 -7.33 3.16 1.79
N PHE A 60 -7.18 2.22 0.85
CA PHE A 60 -7.31 0.80 1.16
C PHE A 60 -6.04 0.03 0.83
N ASN A 61 -5.84 -1.06 1.55
CA ASN A 61 -4.72 -1.97 1.36
C ASN A 61 -5.20 -3.32 0.84
N LEU A 62 -4.40 -3.95 -0.02
CA LEU A 62 -4.51 -5.36 -0.36
C LEU A 62 -3.49 -6.15 0.47
N HIS A 63 -4.00 -7.07 1.28
CA HIS A 63 -3.20 -7.97 2.10
C HIS A 63 -3.34 -9.42 1.61
N ALA A 64 -2.21 -10.13 1.52
CA ALA A 64 -2.15 -11.47 0.92
C ALA A 64 -2.45 -12.60 1.92
N SER A 65 -3.56 -12.46 2.66
CA SER A 65 -4.19 -13.53 3.42
C SER A 65 -5.69 -13.28 3.60
N LEU A 66 -6.40 -14.29 4.10
CA LEU A 66 -7.75 -14.14 4.64
C LEU A 66 -7.68 -13.53 6.05
N LEU A 67 -7.73 -12.20 6.14
CA LEU A 67 -7.72 -11.52 7.44
C LEU A 67 -8.93 -11.98 8.30
N PRO A 68 -8.76 -12.11 9.63
CA PRO A 68 -7.64 -11.63 10.43
C PRO A 68 -6.43 -12.58 10.50
N GLN A 69 -6.41 -13.69 9.76
CA GLN A 69 -5.30 -14.64 9.77
C GLN A 69 -4.07 -14.04 9.09
N TYR A 70 -2.86 -14.44 9.53
CA TYR A 70 -1.59 -14.03 8.94
C TYR A 70 -1.42 -12.50 8.76
N ARG A 71 -1.82 -11.71 9.76
CA ARG A 71 -1.51 -10.27 9.81
C ARG A 71 0.01 -10.06 9.82
N GLY A 72 0.43 -8.90 9.32
CA GLY A 72 1.83 -8.49 9.35
C GLY A 72 2.61 -8.95 8.12
N ALA A 73 3.90 -9.26 8.31
CA ALA A 73 4.81 -9.55 7.22
C ALA A 73 4.73 -11.01 6.76
N ALA A 74 5.07 -11.25 5.49
CA ALA A 74 5.23 -12.56 4.88
C ALA A 74 4.03 -13.53 5.02
N PRO A 75 2.77 -13.08 4.80
CA PRO A 75 1.59 -13.93 5.00
C PRO A 75 1.58 -15.18 4.13
N ILE A 76 2.03 -15.07 2.87
CA ILE A 76 2.12 -16.20 1.93
C ILE A 76 3.08 -17.27 2.45
N ASN A 77 4.25 -16.86 2.94
CA ASN A 77 5.25 -17.77 3.46
C ASN A 77 4.72 -18.53 4.68
N TRP A 78 4.06 -17.82 5.60
CA TRP A 78 3.51 -18.43 6.81
C TRP A 78 2.36 -19.40 6.51
N ALA A 79 1.47 -19.07 5.58
CA ALA A 79 0.42 -19.99 5.14
C ALA A 79 1.03 -21.30 4.58
N ALA A 80 2.08 -21.19 3.77
CA ALA A 80 2.77 -22.38 3.24
C ALA A 80 3.50 -23.18 4.35
N ILE A 81 4.21 -22.52 5.26
CA ILE A 81 4.92 -23.16 6.38
C ILE A 81 3.96 -23.95 7.27
N ASN A 82 2.77 -23.41 7.50
CA ASN A 82 1.76 -24.04 8.36
C ASN A 82 0.94 -25.14 7.64
N GLY A 83 1.21 -25.37 6.35
CA GLY A 83 0.49 -26.38 5.56
C GLY A 83 -0.96 -25.99 5.28
N GLU A 84 -1.27 -24.69 5.20
CA GLU A 84 -2.61 -24.23 4.86
C GLU A 84 -3.00 -24.74 3.46
N THR A 85 -4.17 -25.34 3.36
CA THR A 85 -4.73 -25.82 2.07
C THR A 85 -5.51 -24.73 1.36
N GLU A 86 -5.87 -23.68 2.08
CA GLU A 86 -6.56 -22.50 1.56
C GLU A 86 -5.96 -21.24 2.20
N THR A 87 -5.83 -20.19 1.39
CA THR A 87 -5.59 -18.82 1.86
C THR A 87 -6.24 -17.88 0.84
N GLY A 88 -5.97 -16.59 0.90
CA GLY A 88 -6.60 -15.66 -0.02
C GLY A 88 -6.07 -14.25 0.07
N ILE A 89 -6.93 -13.32 -0.29
CA ILE A 89 -6.61 -11.90 -0.34
C ILE A 89 -7.74 -11.15 0.38
N THR A 90 -7.36 -10.16 1.20
CA THR A 90 -8.31 -9.25 1.82
C THR A 90 -7.99 -7.82 1.44
N THR A 91 -9.02 -7.05 1.05
CA THR A 91 -8.94 -5.60 0.97
C THR A 91 -9.63 -4.95 2.16
N PHE A 92 -9.00 -3.95 2.76
CA PHE A 92 -9.57 -3.20 3.88
C PHE A 92 -9.15 -1.73 3.83
N PHE A 93 -10.01 -0.84 4.31
CA PHE A 93 -9.68 0.57 4.47
C PHE A 93 -8.80 0.78 5.70
N PHE A 94 -7.87 1.72 5.60
CA PHE A 94 -7.24 2.29 6.80
C PHE A 94 -8.33 3.03 7.58
N ALA A 95 -8.51 2.67 8.85
CA ALA A 95 -9.40 3.37 9.76
C ALA A 95 -8.56 4.13 10.80
N THR A 96 -8.95 5.36 11.11
CA THR A 96 -8.57 6.00 12.38
C THR A 96 -9.09 5.13 13.52
N ARG A 97 -8.27 4.93 14.55
CA ARG A 97 -8.83 4.56 15.85
C ARG A 97 -9.52 5.81 16.37
N ASP A 98 -10.84 5.74 16.58
CA ASP A 98 -11.54 6.70 17.43
C ASP A 98 -10.91 6.73 18.84
#